data_AF-A0A6P9AMH8-F1
#
_entry.id   AF-A0A6P9AMH8-F1
#
_cell.length_a   1.000
_cell.length_b   1.000
_cell.length_c   1.000
_cell.angle_alpha   90.00
_cell.angle_beta   90.00
_cell.angle_gamma   90.00
#
_symmetry.space_group_name_H-M   'P 1'
#
loop_
_entity.id
_entity.type
_entity.pdbx_description
1 polymer ?
#
loop_
_entity_poly.entity_id
_entity_poly.type
_entity_poly.pdbx_seq_one_letter_code
_entity_poly.pdbx_strand_id
1 'polypeptide(L)'
;MQTHKLQHVAVVLLGNEQCKNEWIYPYLKSYGGFVELFFLIYDSPIVNEEDIFQWPLGVATYRHFPVVEPSWSMLQGPRPYQCNFLGTVYKNSSREIVLEILMQSGLHKLCWISAREQWIPQETNESLQNYQNALLESDLTLCPVGVNTECYRIYEACSFGSVPVVEDVMTPGNCGNSSVHHRAPLQLLKTMGAPFIFIKDWKELPTVLEKEQNMTLQQKIQRRKILMEWYQQFKAQMRQKFVSTLEKAFLPKDKGG
;
A
#
# COMPACT_ATOMS: atom_id res chain seq x y z
N MET A 1 9.40 9.55 -44.96
CA MET A 1 8.85 9.14 -43.64
C MET A 1 9.80 9.64 -42.57
N GLN A 2 9.40 10.63 -41.77
CA GLN A 2 10.15 11.06 -40.59
C GLN A 2 9.88 10.00 -39.51
N THR A 3 10.81 9.08 -39.33
CA THR A 3 10.75 8.14 -38.20
C THR A 3 11.13 8.90 -36.95
N HIS A 4 10.13 9.28 -36.15
CA HIS A 4 10.38 9.80 -34.82
C HIS A 4 11.12 8.72 -34.02
N LYS A 5 12.42 8.93 -33.79
CA LYS A 5 13.20 8.06 -32.90
C LYS A 5 12.71 8.28 -31.48
N LEU A 6 12.41 7.20 -30.78
CA LEU A 6 12.14 7.23 -29.34
C LEU A 6 13.35 7.83 -28.63
N GLN A 7 13.16 8.96 -27.94
CA GLN A 7 14.27 9.72 -27.34
C GLN A 7 14.48 9.36 -25.87
N HIS A 8 13.38 9.18 -25.13
CA HIS A 8 13.39 8.95 -23.69
C HIS A 8 12.38 7.86 -23.32
N VAL A 9 12.76 6.98 -22.40
CA VAL A 9 11.88 5.90 -21.90
C VAL A 9 11.99 5.80 -20.39
N ALA A 10 10.85 5.86 -19.73
CA ALA A 10 10.69 5.48 -18.33
C ALA A 10 9.69 4.32 -18.24
N VAL A 11 9.91 3.41 -17.30
CA VAL A 11 9.05 2.25 -17.05
C VAL A 11 8.51 2.34 -15.63
N VAL A 12 7.20 2.13 -15.47
CA VAL A 12 6.54 1.92 -14.17
C VAL A 12 5.93 0.53 -14.18
N LEU A 13 6.30 -0.32 -13.23
CA LEU A 13 5.90 -1.73 -13.27
C LEU A 13 5.69 -2.33 -11.87
N LEU A 14 4.75 -3.27 -11.79
CA LEU A 14 4.68 -4.22 -10.68
C LEU A 14 5.90 -5.13 -10.71
N GLY A 15 6.71 -5.07 -9.65
CA GLY A 15 7.86 -5.93 -9.51
C GLY A 15 7.48 -7.40 -9.39
N ASN A 16 8.43 -8.26 -9.73
CA ASN A 16 8.36 -9.68 -9.41
C ASN A 16 8.23 -9.86 -7.89
N GLU A 17 7.29 -10.69 -7.45
CA GLU A 17 6.98 -10.88 -6.04
C GLU A 17 8.07 -11.63 -5.26
N GLN A 18 9.02 -12.25 -5.96
CA GLN A 18 10.26 -12.80 -5.39
C GLN A 18 11.42 -11.79 -5.39
N CYS A 19 11.15 -10.57 -5.86
CA CYS A 19 12.09 -9.46 -6.00
C CYS A 19 13.28 -9.75 -6.91
N LYS A 20 13.06 -10.61 -7.90
CA LYS A 20 14.00 -10.91 -8.99
C LYS A 20 13.75 -9.97 -10.17
N ASN A 21 14.17 -8.72 -10.02
CA ASN A 21 13.91 -7.66 -11.00
C ASN A 21 15.15 -7.27 -11.82
N GLU A 22 16.27 -7.99 -11.67
CA GLU A 22 17.55 -7.77 -12.36
C GLU A 22 17.46 -7.98 -13.88
N TRP A 23 16.39 -8.60 -14.36
CA TRP A 23 16.10 -8.73 -15.80
C TRP A 23 16.05 -7.38 -16.52
N ILE A 24 15.79 -6.28 -15.80
CA ILE A 24 15.75 -4.93 -16.36
C ILE A 24 17.13 -4.40 -16.74
N TYR A 25 18.22 -4.91 -16.16
CA TYR A 25 19.56 -4.35 -16.32
C TYR A 25 19.98 -4.17 -17.78
N PRO A 26 19.85 -5.17 -18.69
CA PRO A 26 20.24 -4.99 -20.09
C PRO A 26 19.48 -3.88 -20.83
N TYR A 27 18.33 -3.45 -20.30
CA TYR A 27 17.51 -2.40 -20.89
C TYR A 27 17.80 -1.02 -20.29
N LEU A 28 18.42 -0.93 -19.12
CA LEU A 28 18.75 0.33 -18.47
C LEU A 28 19.92 1.03 -19.17
N LYS A 29 19.83 2.36 -19.29
CA LYS A 29 20.84 3.20 -19.95
C LYS A 29 22.20 3.15 -19.25
N SER A 30 22.22 2.99 -17.93
CA SER A 30 23.43 2.76 -17.12
C SER A 30 24.19 1.48 -17.51
N TYR A 31 23.51 0.53 -18.15
CA TYR A 31 24.06 -0.74 -18.65
C TYR A 31 24.10 -0.79 -20.19
N GLY A 32 23.94 0.34 -20.88
CA GLY A 32 23.98 0.44 -22.35
C GLY A 32 22.65 0.22 -23.07
N GLY A 33 21.53 0.10 -22.34
CA GLY A 33 20.18 0.01 -22.89
C GLY A 33 19.54 1.38 -23.19
N PHE A 34 18.21 1.39 -23.35
CA PHE A 34 17.43 2.56 -23.78
C PHE A 34 16.42 3.09 -22.73
N VAL A 35 16.23 2.36 -21.63
CA VAL A 35 15.37 2.76 -20.50
C VAL A 35 16.18 3.65 -19.57
N GLU A 36 15.74 4.88 -19.37
CA GLU A 36 16.46 5.87 -18.55
C GLU A 36 16.06 5.79 -17.08
N LEU A 37 14.81 5.44 -16.81
CA LEU A 37 14.24 5.41 -15.46
C LEU A 37 13.35 4.19 -15.28
N PHE A 38 13.45 3.56 -14.12
CA PHE A 38 12.62 2.44 -13.72
C PHE A 38 12.00 2.70 -12.36
N PHE A 39 10.66 2.78 -12.32
CA PHE A 39 9.87 2.92 -11.12
C PHE A 39 9.27 1.55 -10.78
N LEU A 40 9.84 0.92 -9.77
CA LEU A 40 9.54 -0.44 -9.35
C LEU A 40 8.60 -0.43 -8.15
N ILE A 41 7.45 -1.09 -8.31
CA ILE A 41 6.53 -1.33 -7.19
C ILE A 41 7.03 -2.51 -6.35
N TYR A 42 6.86 -2.39 -5.02
CA TYR A 42 7.39 -3.23 -3.94
C TYR A 42 8.81 -2.89 -3.50
N ASP A 43 9.17 -3.35 -2.30
CA ASP A 43 10.55 -3.31 -1.81
C ASP A 43 11.44 -4.15 -2.72
N SER A 44 12.63 -3.65 -3.04
CA SER A 44 13.58 -4.38 -3.87
C SER A 44 15.01 -3.94 -3.58
N PRO A 45 15.97 -4.87 -3.50
CA PRO A 45 17.36 -4.56 -3.20
C PRO A 45 18.05 -3.77 -4.31
N ILE A 46 17.50 -3.78 -5.53
CA ILE A 46 18.08 -3.09 -6.69
C ILE A 46 17.75 -1.59 -6.75
N VAL A 47 16.85 -1.10 -5.88
CA VAL A 47 16.51 0.33 -5.80
C VAL A 47 17.74 1.12 -5.38
N ASN A 48 18.14 2.10 -6.19
CA ASN A 48 19.32 2.93 -5.99
C ASN A 48 19.02 4.44 -5.94
N GLU A 49 17.79 4.87 -6.24
CA GLU A 49 17.38 6.29 -6.26
C GLU A 49 18.13 7.16 -7.28
N GLU A 50 18.75 6.53 -8.29
CA GLU A 50 19.43 7.19 -9.40
C GLU A 50 18.70 6.97 -10.73
N ASP A 51 18.55 5.71 -11.12
CA ASP A 51 17.80 5.26 -12.30
C ASP A 51 16.76 4.18 -11.96
N ILE A 52 16.83 3.59 -10.76
CA ILE A 52 15.84 2.66 -10.22
C ILE A 52 15.24 3.21 -8.92
N PHE A 53 13.96 3.54 -8.97
CA PHE A 53 13.20 4.18 -7.90
C PHE A 53 12.12 3.24 -7.38
N GLN A 54 11.89 3.25 -6.07
CA GLN A 54 10.71 2.59 -5.52
C GLN A 54 9.44 3.40 -5.79
N TRP A 55 8.35 2.72 -6.14
CA TRP A 55 7.03 3.28 -6.40
C TRP A 55 5.96 2.61 -5.53
N PRO A 56 4.98 3.33 -4.98
CA PRO A 56 3.91 2.73 -4.20
C PRO A 56 2.95 1.94 -5.07
N LEU A 57 2.36 0.88 -4.51
CA LEU A 57 1.34 0.07 -5.17
C LEU A 57 0.06 0.87 -5.47
N GLY A 58 -0.38 1.70 -4.51
CA GLY A 58 -1.63 2.45 -4.60
C GLY A 58 -2.88 1.59 -4.40
N VAL A 59 -4.04 2.10 -4.86
CA VAL A 59 -5.33 1.41 -4.77
C VAL A 59 -5.57 0.51 -5.99
N ALA A 60 -6.43 -0.51 -5.87
CA ALA A 60 -6.71 -1.45 -6.96
C ALA A 60 -7.63 -0.85 -8.03
N THR A 61 -7.17 0.15 -8.79
CA THR A 61 -7.94 0.78 -9.88
C THR A 61 -8.36 -0.22 -10.97
N TYR A 62 -7.57 -1.29 -11.19
CA TYR A 62 -7.93 -2.38 -12.09
C TYR A 62 -9.18 -3.18 -11.66
N ARG A 63 -9.60 -3.06 -10.39
CA ARG A 63 -10.87 -3.59 -9.85
C ARG A 63 -11.92 -2.49 -9.66
N HIS A 64 -11.75 -1.36 -10.34
CA HIS A 64 -12.62 -0.20 -10.26
C HIS A 64 -12.68 0.46 -8.87
N PHE A 65 -11.68 0.24 -8.00
CA PHE A 65 -11.60 0.98 -6.76
C PHE A 65 -11.36 2.48 -7.06
N PRO A 66 -12.18 3.38 -6.51
CA PRO A 66 -12.14 4.79 -6.87
C PRO A 66 -10.92 5.51 -6.29
N VAL A 67 -10.49 6.57 -6.95
CA VAL A 67 -9.63 7.58 -6.32
C VAL A 67 -10.52 8.47 -5.47
N VAL A 68 -10.44 8.31 -4.15
CA VAL A 68 -11.30 9.01 -3.20
C VAL A 68 -10.66 10.32 -2.77
N GLU A 69 -11.44 11.40 -2.81
CA GLU A 69 -11.06 12.68 -2.22
C GLU A 69 -11.48 12.74 -0.74
N PRO A 70 -10.58 13.15 0.17
CA PRO A 70 -10.91 13.27 1.58
C PRO A 70 -12.09 14.20 1.85
N SER A 71 -13.06 13.75 2.65
CA SER A 71 -14.15 14.60 3.15
C SER A 71 -14.22 14.57 4.67
N TRP A 72 -14.48 15.73 5.27
CA TRP A 72 -14.72 15.88 6.71
C TRP A 72 -15.87 15.01 7.21
N SER A 73 -16.88 14.75 6.38
CA SER A 73 -18.02 13.89 6.75
C SER A 73 -17.59 12.44 7.05
N MET A 74 -16.50 11.96 6.46
CA MET A 74 -15.98 10.60 6.65
C MET A 74 -15.29 10.41 8.01
N LEU A 75 -14.98 11.52 8.70
CA LEU A 75 -14.12 11.54 9.87
C LEU A 75 -14.86 11.67 11.20
N GLN A 76 -15.97 12.42 11.24
CA GLN A 76 -16.56 12.96 12.48
C GLN A 76 -17.40 11.96 13.30
N GLY A 77 -17.94 10.91 12.67
CA GLY A 77 -18.91 10.02 13.32
C GLY A 77 -18.28 8.86 14.10
N PRO A 78 -18.98 8.30 15.10
CA PRO A 78 -18.66 6.97 15.61
C PRO A 78 -18.80 5.95 14.49
N ARG A 79 -17.94 4.93 14.51
CA ARG A 79 -17.94 3.83 13.55
C ARG A 79 -18.52 2.58 14.22
N PRO A 80 -19.48 1.87 13.61
CA PRO A 80 -20.12 0.71 14.23
C PRO A 80 -19.16 -0.49 14.41
N TYR A 81 -18.08 -0.55 13.65
CA TYR A 81 -17.08 -1.61 13.74
C TYR A 81 -15.73 -1.08 14.23
N GLN A 82 -15.04 -1.86 15.06
CA GLN A 82 -13.67 -1.56 15.46
C GLN A 82 -12.68 -1.92 14.36
N CYS A 83 -12.95 -2.98 13.60
CA CYS A 83 -12.08 -3.38 12.50
C CYS A 83 -12.83 -3.95 11.31
N ASN A 84 -12.17 -4.08 10.16
CA ASN A 84 -12.67 -4.88 9.04
C ASN A 84 -11.60 -5.80 8.47
N PHE A 85 -12.05 -6.92 7.92
CA PHE A 85 -11.26 -7.78 7.05
C PHE A 85 -12.15 -8.35 5.94
N LEU A 86 -11.86 -7.94 4.70
CA LEU A 86 -12.50 -8.47 3.51
C LEU A 86 -11.44 -9.01 2.55
N GLY A 87 -11.63 -10.26 2.11
CA GLY A 87 -10.72 -10.87 1.16
C GLY A 87 -10.77 -12.39 1.07
N THR A 88 -10.03 -12.92 0.10
CA THR A 88 -9.88 -14.36 -0.08
C THR A 88 -8.92 -14.93 0.95
N VAL A 89 -9.31 -16.02 1.61
CA VAL A 89 -8.50 -16.72 2.62
C VAL A 89 -7.84 -17.92 1.97
N TYR A 90 -6.53 -17.87 1.83
CA TYR A 90 -5.75 -18.99 1.31
C TYR A 90 -5.27 -19.86 2.47
N LYS A 91 -5.18 -21.17 2.25
CA LYS A 91 -4.59 -22.08 3.24
C LYS A 91 -3.14 -21.70 3.53
N ASN A 92 -2.71 -21.88 4.78
CA ASN A 92 -1.34 -21.58 5.22
C ASN A 92 -0.94 -20.11 4.95
N SER A 93 -1.88 -19.18 5.14
CA SER A 93 -1.63 -17.74 4.97
C SER A 93 -1.94 -16.98 6.25
N SER A 94 -1.35 -15.79 6.40
CA SER A 94 -1.64 -14.92 7.55
C SER A 94 -3.12 -14.53 7.63
N ARG A 95 -3.87 -14.61 6.53
CA ARG A 95 -5.32 -14.38 6.51
C ARG A 95 -6.10 -15.44 7.29
N GLU A 96 -5.64 -16.67 7.28
CA GLU A 96 -6.21 -17.78 8.06
C GLU A 96 -5.96 -17.54 9.55
N ILE A 97 -4.73 -17.16 9.92
CA ILE A 97 -4.33 -16.82 11.29
C ILE A 97 -5.16 -15.65 11.84
N VAL A 98 -5.36 -14.59 11.05
CA VAL A 98 -6.21 -13.44 11.43
C VAL A 98 -7.62 -13.90 11.79
N LEU A 99 -8.23 -14.72 10.92
CA LEU A 99 -9.59 -15.20 11.15
C LEU A 99 -9.67 -16.13 12.35
N GLU A 100 -8.70 -17.01 12.54
CA GLU A 100 -8.61 -17.90 13.69
C GLU A 100 -8.60 -17.10 15.00
N ILE A 101 -7.72 -16.08 15.10
CA ILE A 101 -7.59 -15.22 16.29
C ILE A 101 -8.89 -14.45 16.56
N LEU A 102 -9.52 -13.90 15.51
CA LEU A 102 -10.79 -13.18 15.63
C LEU A 102 -11.92 -14.10 16.12
N MET A 103 -11.96 -15.35 15.66
CA MET A 103 -12.97 -16.32 16.06
C MET A 103 -12.75 -16.81 17.49
N GLN A 104 -11.55 -17.29 17.81
CA GLN A 104 -11.20 -17.85 19.13
C GLN A 104 -11.36 -16.83 20.26
N SER A 105 -11.02 -15.57 20.01
CA SER A 105 -11.10 -14.50 21.01
C SER A 105 -12.49 -13.85 21.09
N GLY A 106 -13.46 -14.28 20.26
CA GLY A 106 -14.78 -13.65 20.15
C GLY A 106 -14.77 -12.24 19.53
N LEU A 107 -13.61 -11.77 19.06
CA LEU A 107 -13.39 -10.42 18.51
C LEU A 107 -14.05 -10.22 17.13
N HIS A 108 -14.38 -11.30 16.43
CA HIS A 108 -15.12 -11.25 15.16
C HIS A 108 -16.42 -10.44 15.24
N LYS A 109 -17.06 -10.37 16.43
CA LYS A 109 -18.29 -9.61 16.67
C LYS A 109 -18.08 -8.09 16.64
N LEU A 110 -16.84 -7.64 16.81
CA LEU A 110 -16.46 -6.23 16.80
C LEU A 110 -16.06 -5.74 15.41
N CYS A 111 -15.99 -6.65 14.43
CA CYS A 111 -15.41 -6.37 13.13
C CYS A 111 -16.33 -6.72 11.96
N TRP A 112 -16.23 -5.95 10.88
CA TRP A 112 -16.83 -6.30 9.61
C TRP A 112 -15.97 -7.35 8.91
N ILE A 113 -16.42 -8.60 8.88
CA ILE A 113 -15.69 -9.69 8.25
C ILE A 113 -16.47 -10.20 7.04
N SER A 114 -15.83 -10.19 5.88
CA SER A 114 -16.33 -10.85 4.68
C SER A 114 -15.19 -11.65 4.03
N ALA A 115 -15.05 -12.89 4.49
CA ALA A 115 -14.07 -13.82 3.97
C ALA A 115 -14.67 -14.67 2.85
N ARG A 116 -13.87 -14.97 1.83
CA ARG A 116 -14.23 -15.91 0.75
C ARG A 116 -13.13 -16.95 0.56
N GLU A 117 -13.50 -18.16 0.18
CA GLU A 117 -12.52 -19.23 -0.05
C GLU A 117 -11.79 -19.07 -1.40
N GLN A 118 -12.48 -18.51 -2.40
CA GLN A 118 -11.95 -18.36 -3.76
C GLN A 118 -11.77 -16.90 -4.15
N TRP A 119 -10.79 -16.64 -5.01
CA TRP A 119 -10.57 -15.32 -5.58
C TRP A 119 -11.36 -15.19 -6.88
N ILE A 120 -12.04 -14.05 -7.03
CA ILE A 120 -12.81 -13.71 -8.23
C ILE A 120 -12.23 -12.45 -8.89
N PRO A 121 -12.05 -12.44 -10.22
CA PRO A 121 -11.38 -11.35 -10.92
C PRO A 121 -12.18 -10.06 -10.92
N GLN A 122 -13.50 -10.16 -11.11
CA GLN A 122 -14.40 -9.02 -11.20
C GLN A 122 -15.14 -8.83 -9.88
N GLU A 123 -15.00 -7.64 -9.29
CA GLU A 123 -15.81 -7.23 -8.15
C GLU A 123 -17.16 -6.72 -8.70
N THR A 124 -18.27 -7.18 -8.15
CA THR A 124 -19.59 -6.60 -8.48
C THR A 124 -19.73 -5.23 -7.83
N ASN A 125 -20.57 -4.35 -8.38
CA ASN A 125 -20.84 -3.04 -7.76
C ASN A 125 -21.29 -3.17 -6.30
N GLU A 126 -22.09 -4.19 -5.99
CA GLU A 126 -22.53 -4.48 -4.62
C GLU A 126 -21.35 -4.86 -3.71
N SER A 127 -20.49 -5.77 -4.16
CA SER A 127 -19.34 -6.21 -3.37
C SER A 127 -18.30 -5.09 -3.18
N LEU A 128 -18.12 -4.22 -4.19
CA LEU A 128 -17.30 -3.01 -4.08
C LEU A 128 -17.91 -2.01 -3.08
N GLN A 129 -19.22 -1.76 -3.16
CA GLN A 129 -19.92 -0.88 -2.22
C GLN A 129 -19.81 -1.41 -0.78
N ASN A 130 -20.00 -2.72 -0.58
CA ASN A 130 -19.84 -3.36 0.72
C ASN A 130 -18.42 -3.18 1.26
N TYR A 131 -17.40 -3.29 0.40
CA TYR A 131 -16.03 -3.05 0.81
C TYR A 131 -15.78 -1.58 1.18
N GLN A 132 -16.28 -0.62 0.39
CA GLN A 132 -16.17 0.80 0.73
C GLN A 132 -16.88 1.14 2.05
N ASN A 133 -18.06 0.56 2.28
CA ASN A 133 -18.79 0.70 3.53
C ASN A 133 -17.99 0.14 4.70
N ALA A 134 -17.39 -1.04 4.56
CA ALA A 134 -16.54 -1.61 5.60
C ALA A 134 -15.36 -0.69 5.96
N LEU A 135 -14.73 -0.04 4.96
CA LEU A 135 -13.66 0.93 5.19
C LEU A 135 -14.18 2.23 5.86
N LEU A 136 -15.36 2.72 5.47
CA LEU A 136 -15.99 3.90 6.08
C LEU A 136 -16.46 3.66 7.51
N GLU A 137 -16.94 2.46 7.80
CA GLU A 137 -17.66 2.11 9.02
C GLU A 137 -16.80 1.38 10.04
N SER A 138 -15.50 1.18 9.76
CA SER A 138 -14.56 0.51 10.68
C SER A 138 -13.41 1.42 11.09
N ASP A 139 -13.06 1.44 12.38
CA ASP A 139 -11.90 2.22 12.87
C ASP A 139 -10.58 1.75 12.25
N LEU A 140 -10.40 0.44 12.18
CA LEU A 140 -9.20 -0.22 11.69
C LEU A 140 -9.48 -1.08 10.44
N THR A 141 -8.48 -1.25 9.60
CA THR A 141 -8.50 -2.24 8.51
C THR A 141 -7.35 -3.22 8.71
N LEU A 142 -7.67 -4.51 8.79
CA LEU A 142 -6.67 -5.56 8.96
C LEU A 142 -6.01 -5.88 7.61
N CYS A 143 -4.70 -5.69 7.54
CA CYS A 143 -3.88 -5.85 6.35
C CYS A 143 -2.85 -6.98 6.52
N PRO A 144 -3.28 -8.26 6.65
CA PRO A 144 -2.35 -9.39 6.60
C PRO A 144 -1.68 -9.46 5.24
N VAL A 145 -0.43 -9.93 5.25
CA VAL A 145 0.36 -10.11 4.04
C VAL A 145 -0.35 -11.06 3.08
N GLY A 146 -0.15 -10.80 1.79
CA GLY A 146 -0.54 -11.71 0.73
C GLY A 146 0.69 -12.37 0.13
N VAL A 147 0.73 -12.42 -1.20
CA VAL A 147 1.95 -12.77 -1.94
C VAL A 147 3.05 -11.72 -1.68
N ASN A 148 2.68 -10.46 -1.52
CA ASN A 148 3.54 -9.36 -1.09
C ASN A 148 3.11 -8.81 0.27
N THR A 149 4.06 -8.25 1.01
CA THR A 149 3.78 -7.52 2.27
C THR A 149 2.94 -6.26 2.00
N GLU A 150 3.30 -5.50 0.96
CA GLU A 150 2.52 -4.33 0.53
C GLU A 150 1.29 -4.78 -0.26
N CYS A 151 0.09 -4.34 0.16
CA CYS A 151 -1.15 -4.70 -0.50
C CYS A 151 -2.08 -3.50 -0.68
N TYR A 152 -2.96 -3.59 -1.69
CA TYR A 152 -3.91 -2.53 -2.05
C TYR A 152 -4.74 -2.04 -0.86
N ARG A 153 -5.11 -2.98 0.04
CA ARG A 153 -5.92 -2.71 1.23
C ARG A 153 -5.33 -1.61 2.12
N ILE A 154 -4.01 -1.49 2.19
CA ILE A 154 -3.34 -0.44 2.97
C ILE A 154 -3.75 0.95 2.45
N TYR A 155 -3.65 1.15 1.14
CA TYR A 155 -3.96 2.43 0.48
C TYR A 155 -5.46 2.71 0.44
N GLU A 156 -6.25 1.67 0.23
CA GLU A 156 -7.71 1.73 0.22
C GLU A 156 -8.24 2.15 1.60
N ALA A 157 -7.71 1.57 2.68
CA ALA A 157 -8.02 1.96 4.04
C ALA A 157 -7.65 3.42 4.35
N CYS A 158 -6.46 3.86 3.92
CA CYS A 158 -6.05 5.26 4.04
C CYS A 158 -7.03 6.22 3.34
N SER A 159 -7.57 5.81 2.20
CA SER A 159 -8.51 6.60 1.39
C SER A 159 -9.82 6.90 2.12
N PHE A 160 -10.20 6.04 3.07
CA PHE A 160 -11.44 6.12 3.84
C PHE A 160 -11.21 6.44 5.33
N GLY A 161 -9.97 6.76 5.71
CA GLY A 161 -9.62 7.07 7.09
C GLY A 161 -9.71 5.88 8.04
N SER A 162 -9.77 4.64 7.53
CA SER A 162 -9.65 3.44 8.37
C SER A 162 -8.19 3.10 8.58
N VAL A 163 -7.73 2.99 9.82
CA VAL A 163 -6.29 2.92 10.08
C VAL A 163 -5.76 1.51 9.76
N PRO A 164 -4.76 1.38 8.87
CA PRO A 164 -4.19 0.07 8.56
C PRO A 164 -3.51 -0.55 9.79
N VAL A 165 -3.88 -1.80 10.10
CA VAL A 165 -3.10 -2.72 10.93
C VAL A 165 -2.33 -3.62 9.98
N VAL A 166 -1.04 -3.34 9.83
CA VAL A 166 -0.19 -3.93 8.80
C VAL A 166 0.74 -4.95 9.42
N GLU A 167 0.74 -6.14 8.85
CA GLU A 167 1.70 -7.18 9.19
C GLU A 167 3.07 -6.84 8.61
N ASP A 168 3.99 -6.47 9.49
CA ASP A 168 5.36 -6.04 9.18
C ASP A 168 6.31 -7.24 9.07
N VAL A 169 5.96 -8.16 8.15
CA VAL A 169 6.70 -9.40 7.89
C VAL A 169 7.06 -9.47 6.42
N MET A 170 8.31 -9.85 6.13
CA MET A 170 8.77 -10.03 4.76
C MET A 170 8.16 -11.30 4.15
N THR A 171 7.52 -11.18 2.99
CA THR A 171 7.04 -12.35 2.23
C THR A 171 8.21 -13.11 1.58
N PRO A 172 8.04 -14.39 1.20
CA PRO A 172 9.10 -15.16 0.57
C PRO A 172 9.68 -14.47 -0.67
N GLY A 173 11.01 -14.40 -0.77
CA GLY A 173 11.72 -13.70 -1.83
C GLY A 173 12.98 -13.00 -1.30
N ASN A 174 13.68 -12.26 -2.16
CA ASN A 174 14.82 -11.43 -1.76
C ASN A 174 14.44 -9.93 -1.78
N CYS A 175 13.29 -9.60 -1.19
CA CYS A 175 12.72 -8.23 -1.17
C CYS A 175 13.31 -7.34 -0.07
N GLY A 176 14.51 -7.69 0.41
CA GLY A 176 15.16 -7.04 1.55
C GLY A 176 15.64 -5.62 1.25
N ASN A 177 16.45 -5.13 2.19
CA ASN A 177 17.06 -3.80 2.13
C ASN A 177 17.82 -3.57 0.82
N SER A 178 17.78 -2.33 0.32
CA SER A 178 18.63 -1.87 -0.78
C SER A 178 19.84 -1.10 -0.25
N SER A 179 20.66 -0.58 -1.17
CA SER A 179 21.80 0.28 -0.82
C SER A 179 21.39 1.61 -0.16
N VAL A 180 20.16 2.06 -0.42
CA VAL A 180 19.64 3.37 0.02
C VAL A 180 18.53 3.26 1.07
N HIS A 181 17.89 2.10 1.20
CA HIS A 181 16.80 1.88 2.14
C HIS A 181 17.06 0.64 2.99
N HIS A 182 16.94 0.79 4.32
CA HIS A 182 17.33 -0.25 5.28
C HIS A 182 16.22 -0.67 6.26
N ARG A 183 14.96 -0.40 5.93
CA ARG A 183 13.80 -0.61 6.80
C ARG A 183 12.76 -1.58 6.21
N ALA A 184 13.19 -2.48 5.34
CA ALA A 184 12.31 -3.46 4.72
C ALA A 184 11.68 -4.40 5.79
N PRO A 185 10.43 -4.89 5.59
CA PRO A 185 9.55 -4.60 4.46
C PRO A 185 8.84 -3.23 4.60
N LEU A 186 8.14 -2.77 3.57
CA LEU A 186 7.35 -1.53 3.53
C LEU A 186 8.22 -0.28 3.73
N GLN A 187 9.45 -0.30 3.19
CA GLN A 187 10.44 0.72 3.50
C GLN A 187 9.98 2.13 3.10
N LEU A 188 9.33 2.29 1.94
CA LEU A 188 8.82 3.58 1.49
C LEU A 188 7.79 4.14 2.48
N LEU A 189 6.81 3.34 2.89
CA LEU A 189 5.76 3.74 3.82
C LEU A 189 6.34 4.11 5.18
N LYS A 190 7.30 3.33 5.69
CA LYS A 190 7.99 3.62 6.97
C LYS A 190 8.87 4.86 6.90
N THR A 191 9.63 5.04 5.83
CA THR A 191 10.49 6.21 5.63
C THR A 191 9.67 7.49 5.50
N MET A 192 8.48 7.39 4.90
CA MET A 192 7.51 8.50 4.80
C MET A 192 6.69 8.72 6.07
N GLY A 193 6.96 7.99 7.16
CA GLY A 193 6.31 8.19 8.45
C GLY A 193 4.85 7.77 8.49
N ALA A 194 4.48 6.69 7.81
CA ALA A 194 3.11 6.19 7.80
C ALA A 194 2.56 5.98 9.23
N PRO A 195 1.40 6.58 9.59
CA PRO A 195 0.80 6.48 10.93
C PRO A 195 -0.02 5.18 11.09
N PHE A 196 0.55 4.06 10.64
CA PHE A 196 -0.09 2.75 10.67
C PHE A 196 0.23 2.03 11.99
N ILE A 197 -0.55 1.00 12.30
CA ILE A 197 -0.17 0.04 13.34
C ILE A 197 0.61 -1.07 12.63
N PHE A 198 1.92 -1.13 12.86
CA PHE A 198 2.75 -2.22 12.39
C PHE A 198 2.83 -3.29 13.47
N ILE A 199 2.48 -4.54 13.13
CA ILE A 199 2.58 -5.70 14.02
C ILE A 199 3.52 -6.73 13.42
N LYS A 200 4.22 -7.50 14.26
CA LYS A 200 5.10 -8.59 13.81
C LYS A 200 4.42 -9.95 13.88
N ASP A 201 3.44 -10.09 14.77
CA ASP A 201 2.64 -11.30 14.94
C ASP A 201 1.16 -10.91 15.11
N TRP A 202 0.26 -11.61 14.42
CA TRP A 202 -1.18 -11.41 14.55
C TRP A 202 -1.71 -11.73 15.96
N LYS A 203 -0.95 -12.43 16.80
CA LYS A 203 -1.25 -12.59 18.24
C LYS A 203 -1.28 -11.26 19.01
N GLU A 204 -0.73 -10.19 18.44
CA GLU A 204 -0.82 -8.83 18.99
C GLU A 204 -2.21 -8.19 18.76
N LEU A 205 -3.03 -8.74 17.87
CA LEU A 205 -4.31 -8.17 17.47
C LEU A 205 -5.29 -7.94 18.63
N PRO A 206 -5.48 -8.86 19.61
CA PRO A 206 -6.35 -8.60 20.75
C PRO A 206 -5.96 -7.33 21.52
N THR A 207 -4.66 -7.13 21.78
CA THR A 207 -4.15 -5.92 22.45
C THR A 207 -4.35 -4.66 21.60
N VAL A 208 -4.22 -4.77 20.27
CA VAL A 208 -4.51 -3.67 19.34
C VAL A 208 -5.99 -3.25 19.43
N LEU A 209 -6.92 -4.21 19.40
CA LEU A 209 -8.36 -3.92 19.48
C LEU A 209 -8.77 -3.42 20.87
N GLU A 210 -8.19 -3.94 21.94
CA GLU A 210 -8.41 -3.43 23.30
C GLU A 210 -7.98 -1.96 23.42
N LYS A 211 -6.82 -1.62 22.87
CA LYS A 211 -6.35 -0.22 22.84
C LYS A 211 -7.31 0.67 22.04
N GLU A 212 -7.82 0.19 20.91
CA GLU A 212 -8.79 0.93 20.09
C GLU A 212 -10.13 1.13 20.83
N GLN A 213 -10.58 0.11 21.55
CA GLN A 213 -11.81 0.16 22.35
C GLN A 213 -11.73 1.20 23.47
N ASN A 214 -10.55 1.33 24.08
CA ASN A 214 -10.30 2.28 25.17
C ASN A 214 -10.09 3.73 24.69
N MET A 215 -10.04 3.99 23.38
CA MET A 215 -9.98 5.36 22.84
C MET A 215 -11.35 6.04 22.87
N THR A 216 -11.35 7.31 23.26
CA THR A 216 -12.52 8.18 23.11
C THR A 216 -12.79 8.46 21.63
N LEU A 217 -14.03 8.84 21.30
CA LEU A 217 -14.40 9.22 19.94
C LEU A 217 -13.50 10.35 19.39
N GLN A 218 -13.15 11.34 20.22
CA GLN A 218 -12.27 12.44 19.80
C GLN A 218 -10.87 11.97 19.43
N GLN A 219 -10.30 11.02 20.18
CA GLN A 219 -9.01 10.41 19.84
C GLN A 219 -9.07 9.65 18.52
N LYS A 220 -10.17 8.91 18.28
CA LYS A 220 -10.40 8.21 17.02
C LYS A 220 -10.51 9.19 15.85
N ILE A 221 -11.35 10.23 15.95
CA ILE A 221 -11.49 11.27 14.93
C ILE A 221 -10.12 11.90 14.60
N GLN A 222 -9.36 12.27 15.62
CA GLN A 222 -8.03 12.88 15.42
C GLN A 222 -7.07 11.93 14.72
N ARG A 223 -7.07 10.65 15.06
CA ARG A 223 -6.22 9.65 14.41
C ARG A 223 -6.58 9.44 12.94
N ARG A 224 -7.88 9.39 12.61
CA ARG A 224 -8.34 9.30 11.22
C ARG A 224 -7.96 10.54 10.40
N LYS A 225 -8.03 11.73 11.01
CA LYS A 225 -7.56 12.99 10.41
C LYS A 225 -6.07 12.94 10.08
N ILE A 226 -5.23 12.55 11.05
CA ILE A 226 -3.78 12.39 10.85
C ILE A 226 -3.49 11.43 9.68
N LEU A 227 -4.18 10.29 9.63
CA LEU A 227 -4.01 9.31 8.55
C LEU A 227 -4.35 9.89 7.18
N MET A 228 -5.50 10.56 7.04
CA MET A 228 -5.93 11.10 5.75
C MET A 228 -5.06 12.27 5.30
N GLU A 229 -4.65 13.15 6.22
CA GLU A 229 -3.70 14.23 5.95
C GLU A 229 -2.35 13.67 5.50
N TRP A 230 -1.83 12.67 6.22
CA TRP A 230 -0.61 11.97 5.83
C TRP A 230 -0.74 11.36 4.43
N TYR A 231 -1.85 10.68 4.13
CA TYR A 231 -2.02 10.01 2.84
C TYR A 231 -2.15 11.01 1.68
N GLN A 232 -2.80 12.16 1.89
CA GLN A 232 -2.84 13.25 0.92
C GLN A 232 -1.44 13.80 0.65
N GLN A 233 -0.66 14.04 1.70
CA GLN A 233 0.73 14.51 1.59
C GLN A 233 1.62 13.46 0.92
N PHE A 234 1.47 12.19 1.26
CA PHE A 234 2.17 11.07 0.64
C PHE A 234 1.93 11.04 -0.87
N LYS A 235 0.66 11.09 -1.32
CA LYS A 235 0.32 11.16 -2.75
C LYS A 235 0.96 12.37 -3.44
N ALA A 236 0.91 13.54 -2.80
CA ALA A 236 1.49 14.76 -3.35
C ALA A 236 3.02 14.67 -3.48
N GLN A 237 3.71 14.17 -2.46
CA GLN A 237 5.15 13.96 -2.47
C GLN A 237 5.59 12.93 -3.51
N MET A 238 4.86 11.82 -3.64
CA MET A 238 5.15 10.81 -4.67
C MET A 238 4.96 11.35 -6.08
N ARG A 239 3.89 12.13 -6.31
CA ARG A 239 3.68 12.84 -7.59
C ARG A 239 4.80 13.81 -7.89
N GLN A 240 5.20 14.62 -6.91
CA GLN A 240 6.30 15.58 -7.07
C GLN A 240 7.62 14.87 -7.37
N LYS A 241 7.94 13.79 -6.63
CA LYS A 241 9.12 12.95 -6.88
C LYS A 241 9.12 12.45 -8.32
N PHE A 242 8.03 11.83 -8.77
CA PHE A 242 7.90 11.31 -10.12
C PHE A 242 8.12 12.37 -11.21
N VAL A 243 7.41 13.49 -11.12
CA VAL A 243 7.52 14.58 -12.10
C VAL A 243 8.93 15.14 -12.11
N SER A 244 9.51 15.43 -10.94
CA SER A 244 10.87 15.99 -10.85
C SER A 244 11.94 15.04 -11.39
N THR A 245 11.79 13.73 -11.19
CA THR A 245 12.70 12.72 -11.74
C THR A 245 12.60 12.66 -13.26
N LEU A 246 11.38 12.67 -13.81
CA LEU A 246 11.17 12.71 -15.26
C LEU A 246 11.71 13.98 -15.88
N GLU A 247 11.43 15.15 -15.30
CA GLU A 247 11.91 16.44 -15.79
C GLU A 247 13.44 16.49 -15.81
N LYS A 248 14.08 16.05 -14.73
CA LYS A 248 15.55 16.00 -14.63
C LYS A 248 16.19 15.06 -15.67
N ALA A 249 15.52 13.98 -16.03
CA ALA A 249 16.03 13.01 -17.00
C ALA A 249 15.75 13.40 -18.45
N PHE A 250 14.54 13.88 -18.74
CA PHE A 250 14.02 14.02 -20.10
C PHE A 250 14.10 15.44 -20.64
N LEU A 251 14.08 16.45 -19.76
CA LEU A 251 14.17 17.82 -20.22
C LEU A 251 15.63 18.24 -20.32
N PRO A 252 16.02 18.93 -21.41
CA PRO A 252 17.35 19.48 -21.51
C PRO A 252 17.57 20.43 -20.34
N LYS A 253 18.70 20.28 -19.63
CA LYS A 253 19.17 21.34 -18.76
C LYS A 253 19.38 22.56 -19.65
N ASP A 254 18.66 23.64 -19.42
CA ASP A 254 18.96 24.91 -20.07
C ASP A 254 20.47 25.12 -19.94
N LYS A 255 21.16 25.15 -21.08
CA LYS A 255 22.54 25.58 -21.13
C LYS A 255 22.52 27.07 -20.83
N GLY A 256 22.47 27.42 -19.56
CA GLY A 256 22.73 28.78 -19.11
C GLY A 256 24.18 29.12 -19.43
N GLY A 257 24.37 30.03 -20.39
CA GLY A 257 25.68 30.56 -20.81
C GLY A 257 25.89 30.45 -22.32
#